data_AF-A0AAD5AKN5-F1
#
_entry.id   AF-A0AAD5AKN5-F1
#
_cell.length_a   1.000
_cell.length_b   1.000
_cell.length_c   1.000
_cell.angle_alpha   90.00
_cell.angle_beta   90.00
_cell.angle_gamma   90.00
#
_symmetry.space_group_name_H-M   'P 1'
#
loop_
_entity.id
_entity.type
_entity.pdbx_description
1 polymer ?
#
loop_
_entity_poly.entity_id
_entity_poly.type
_entity_poly.pdbx_seq_one_letter_code
_entity_poly.pdbx_strand_id
1 'polypeptide(L)'
;MTLYWRICIVFFGMIAYSVAFLPKNIKESIDHLNNHYVRKNPNPGKLYDGHSLFLEKLKDKTFEEGEQKLLMTIILDAYHRILAKMENETLDETLKHDLHEVKEQMSKLKEHYFSGKHADIKKYVTELLALKENDPRVQSKAIFELKTIYNKAANLGSQSAENHRRRRQAKGSKKQRS
;
A
#
# COMPACT_ATOMS: atom_id res chain seq x y z
N MET A 1 43.22 -28.04 -22.46
CA MET A 1 42.08 -27.15 -22.75
C MET A 1 40.98 -27.43 -21.75
N THR A 2 40.79 -26.56 -20.77
CA THR A 2 39.79 -26.70 -19.69
C THR A 2 38.62 -25.77 -19.97
N LEU A 3 37.46 -26.35 -20.30
CA LEU A 3 36.20 -25.64 -20.53
C LEU A 3 35.53 -25.32 -19.18
N TYR A 4 35.50 -24.04 -18.83
CA TYR A 4 34.71 -23.50 -17.72
C TYR A 4 33.22 -23.47 -18.11
N TRP A 5 32.41 -24.38 -17.58
CA TRP A 5 30.96 -24.25 -17.62
C TRP A 5 30.50 -23.46 -16.39
N ARG A 6 30.31 -22.14 -16.59
CA ARG A 6 29.66 -21.27 -15.61
C ARG A 6 28.18 -21.64 -15.51
N ILE A 7 27.79 -22.31 -14.44
CA ILE A 7 26.38 -22.48 -14.07
C ILE A 7 25.95 -21.21 -13.34
N CYS A 8 25.20 -20.36 -14.04
CA CYS A 8 24.45 -19.27 -13.42
C CYS A 8 23.28 -19.86 -12.65
N ILE A 9 23.43 -20.03 -11.33
CA ILE A 9 22.32 -20.33 -10.43
C ILE A 9 21.49 -19.05 -10.30
N VAL A 10 20.47 -18.92 -11.13
CA VAL A 10 19.42 -17.91 -10.93
C VAL A 10 18.62 -18.39 -9.71
N PHE A 11 18.94 -17.84 -8.54
CA PHE A 11 18.06 -17.90 -7.38
C PHE A 11 16.78 -17.15 -7.73
N PHE A 12 15.79 -17.88 -8.27
CA PHE A 12 14.41 -17.44 -8.25
C PHE A 12 14.01 -17.30 -6.79
N GLY A 13 14.09 -16.07 -6.29
CA GLY A 13 13.56 -15.70 -4.98
C GLY A 13 12.10 -16.09 -4.94
N MET A 14 11.82 -17.18 -4.22
CA MET A 14 10.48 -17.59 -3.82
C MET A 14 9.90 -16.45 -2.98
N ILE A 15 9.22 -15.50 -3.64
CA ILE A 15 8.26 -14.63 -2.98
C ILE A 15 7.13 -15.56 -2.57
N ALA A 16 7.04 -15.87 -1.28
CA ALA A 16 5.87 -16.48 -0.71
C ALA A 16 4.69 -15.53 -0.96
N TYR A 17 3.96 -15.75 -2.05
CA TYR A 17 2.61 -15.24 -2.20
C TYR A 17 1.82 -15.91 -1.09
N SER A 18 1.56 -15.19 0.00
CA SER A 18 0.40 -15.49 0.81
C SER A 18 -0.79 -15.33 -0.13
N VAL A 19 -1.28 -16.45 -0.67
CA VAL A 19 -2.51 -16.49 -1.46
C VAL A 19 -3.61 -16.09 -0.49
N ALA A 20 -3.89 -14.79 -0.39
CA ALA A 20 -5.12 -14.33 0.21
C ALA A 20 -6.24 -15.04 -0.55
N PHE A 21 -7.13 -15.70 0.19
CA PHE A 21 -8.22 -16.47 -0.37
C PHE A 21 -9.11 -15.54 -1.21
N LEU A 22 -8.89 -15.55 -2.52
CA LEU A 22 -9.76 -14.88 -3.49
C LEU A 22 -11.01 -15.74 -3.64
N PRO A 23 -12.21 -15.20 -3.35
CA PRO A 23 -13.46 -15.91 -3.63
C PRO A 23 -13.50 -16.32 -5.11
N LYS A 24 -14.05 -17.51 -5.39
CA LYS A 24 -13.98 -18.11 -6.74
C LYS A 24 -14.59 -17.20 -7.82
N ASN A 25 -15.74 -16.59 -7.54
CA ASN A 25 -16.39 -15.64 -8.45
C ASN A 25 -15.46 -14.47 -8.79
N ILE A 26 -14.79 -13.89 -7.81
CA ILE A 26 -13.89 -12.74 -8.03
C ILE A 26 -12.65 -13.12 -8.82
N LYS A 27 -12.16 -14.34 -8.64
CA LYS A 27 -11.08 -14.84 -9.48
C LYS A 27 -11.50 -14.87 -10.95
N GLU A 28 -12.71 -15.36 -11.24
CA GLU A 28 -13.25 -15.44 -12.60
C GLU A 28 -13.43 -14.03 -13.20
N SER A 29 -13.99 -13.08 -12.45
CA SER A 29 -14.15 -11.69 -12.89
C SER A 29 -12.78 -11.02 -13.15
N ILE A 30 -11.79 -11.23 -12.28
CA ILE A 30 -10.41 -10.73 -12.49
C ILE A 30 -9.77 -11.38 -13.73
N ASP A 31 -9.95 -12.68 -13.95
CA ASP A 31 -9.40 -13.38 -15.10
C ASP A 31 -10.03 -12.88 -16.42
N HIS A 32 -11.34 -12.60 -16.42
CA HIS A 32 -12.03 -12.01 -17.56
C HIS A 32 -11.54 -10.59 -17.87
N LEU A 33 -11.43 -9.73 -16.84
CA LEU A 33 -10.87 -8.39 -16.97
C LEU A 33 -9.41 -8.42 -17.46
N ASN A 34 -8.57 -9.31 -16.94
CA ASN A 34 -7.20 -9.49 -17.40
C ASN A 34 -7.14 -9.90 -18.87
N ASN A 35 -8.02 -10.81 -19.31
CA ASN A 35 -8.08 -11.20 -20.70
C ASN A 35 -8.40 -10.00 -21.61
N HIS A 36 -9.32 -9.13 -21.19
CA HIS A 36 -9.69 -7.94 -21.96
C HIS A 36 -8.61 -6.85 -21.93
N TYR A 37 -8.21 -6.37 -20.75
CA TYR A 37 -7.37 -5.18 -20.61
C TYR A 37 -5.85 -5.45 -20.72
N VAL A 38 -5.42 -6.69 -20.49
CA VAL A 38 -4.00 -7.08 -20.50
C VAL A 38 -3.67 -7.92 -21.74
N ARG A 39 -4.35 -9.06 -21.93
CA ARG A 39 -4.00 -10.00 -23.02
C ARG A 39 -4.37 -9.48 -24.40
N LYS A 40 -5.55 -8.87 -24.54
CA LYS A 40 -6.00 -8.23 -25.78
C LYS A 40 -5.53 -6.79 -25.92
N ASN A 41 -4.60 -6.34 -25.06
CA ASN A 41 -4.08 -4.98 -25.14
C ASN A 41 -3.34 -4.79 -26.47
N PRO A 42 -3.65 -3.74 -27.26
CA PRO A 42 -3.00 -3.53 -28.56
C PRO A 42 -1.51 -3.17 -28.44
N ASN A 43 -1.05 -2.75 -27.25
CA ASN A 43 0.34 -2.35 -27.00
C ASN A 43 0.90 -3.03 -25.74
N PRO A 44 1.10 -4.36 -25.75
CA PRO A 44 1.51 -5.11 -24.56
C PRO A 44 2.88 -4.68 -24.04
N GLY A 45 3.79 -4.22 -24.91
CA GLY A 45 5.09 -3.70 -24.50
C GLY A 45 5.02 -2.51 -23.54
N LYS A 46 3.95 -1.70 -23.60
CA LYS A 46 3.73 -0.58 -22.68
C LYS A 46 3.24 -1.03 -21.30
N LEU A 47 2.73 -2.25 -21.16
CA LEU A 47 2.33 -2.81 -19.86
C LEU A 47 3.54 -3.28 -19.05
N TYR A 48 4.64 -3.61 -19.73
CA TYR A 48 5.87 -4.15 -19.14
C TYR A 48 7.05 -3.21 -19.35
N ASP A 49 6.83 -1.91 -19.14
CA ASP A 49 7.85 -0.85 -19.27
C ASP A 49 8.80 -0.77 -18.06
N GLY A 50 8.65 -1.67 -17.09
CA GLY A 50 9.44 -1.69 -15.85
C GLY A 50 8.87 -0.81 -14.73
N HIS A 51 7.81 -0.02 -14.99
CA HIS A 51 7.24 0.91 -14.04
C HIS A 51 5.91 0.41 -13.47
N SER A 52 5.98 -0.37 -12.39
CA SER A 52 4.75 -0.81 -11.72
C SER A 52 4.03 0.35 -11.02
N LEU A 53 2.69 0.39 -11.13
CA LEU A 53 1.87 1.42 -10.48
C LEU A 53 2.06 1.42 -8.95
N PHE A 54 1.97 0.26 -8.31
CA PHE A 54 2.01 0.13 -6.85
C PHE A 54 2.99 -0.92 -6.32
N LEU A 55 3.29 -1.96 -7.09
CA LEU A 55 4.03 -3.14 -6.59
C LEU A 55 5.43 -2.80 -6.08
N GLU A 56 6.14 -1.90 -6.75
CA GLU A 56 7.47 -1.43 -6.32
C GLU A 56 7.44 -0.78 -4.93
N LYS A 57 6.37 -0.03 -4.64
CA LYS A 57 6.18 0.66 -3.35
C LYS A 57 5.88 -0.32 -2.22
N LEU A 58 5.39 -1.52 -2.55
CA LEU A 58 5.13 -2.60 -1.60
C LEU A 58 6.33 -3.53 -1.38
N LYS A 59 7.42 -3.38 -2.15
CA LYS A 59 8.66 -4.16 -1.94
C LYS A 59 9.47 -3.66 -0.75
N ASP A 60 9.23 -2.42 -0.32
CA ASP A 60 9.91 -1.84 0.81
C ASP A 60 9.45 -2.51 2.12
N LYS A 61 10.35 -3.32 2.69
CA LYS A 61 10.12 -4.03 3.94
C LYS A 61 10.52 -3.22 5.18
N THR A 62 10.98 -1.98 5.00
CA THR A 62 11.39 -1.12 6.10
C THR A 62 10.19 -0.55 6.86
N PHE A 63 9.03 -0.43 6.20
CA PHE A 63 7.82 0.06 6.82
C PHE A 63 7.30 -0.86 7.93
N GLU A 64 6.92 -0.25 9.05
CA GLU A 64 6.20 -0.92 10.12
C GLU A 64 4.76 -1.26 9.69
N GLU A 65 4.12 -2.18 10.41
CA GLU A 65 2.77 -2.68 10.07
C GLU A 65 1.74 -1.54 9.92
N GLY A 66 1.82 -0.50 10.76
CA GLY A 66 0.92 0.65 10.68
C GLY A 66 1.09 1.47 9.40
N GLU A 67 2.34 1.64 8.94
CA GLU A 67 2.69 2.35 7.72
C GLU A 67 2.27 1.53 6.48
N GLN A 68 2.51 0.22 6.51
CA GLN A 68 2.05 -0.70 5.47
C GLN A 68 0.52 -0.68 5.33
N LYS A 69 -0.21 -0.66 6.46
CA LYS A 69 -1.68 -0.56 6.47
C LYS A 69 -2.19 0.77 5.91
N LEU A 70 -1.53 1.89 6.24
CA LEU A 70 -1.84 3.19 5.67
C LEU A 70 -1.60 3.21 4.16
N LEU A 71 -0.44 2.73 3.70
CA LEU A 71 -0.10 2.65 2.29
C LEU A 71 -1.12 1.79 1.52
N MET A 72 -1.50 0.63 2.08
CA MET A 72 -2.51 -0.23 1.48
C MET A 72 -3.88 0.44 1.40
N THR A 73 -4.28 1.20 2.43
CA THR A 73 -5.52 1.98 2.42
C THR A 73 -5.54 3.00 1.27
N ILE A 74 -4.42 3.68 1.04
CA ILE A 74 -4.27 4.65 -0.06
C ILE A 74 -4.32 3.94 -1.42
N ILE A 75 -3.67 2.78 -1.56
CA ILE A 75 -3.64 1.96 -2.78
C ILE A 75 -5.03 1.42 -3.11
N LEU A 76 -5.74 0.85 -2.14
CA LEU A 76 -7.11 0.34 -2.33
C LEU A 76 -8.06 1.44 -2.78
N ASP A 77 -7.93 2.65 -2.22
CA ASP A 77 -8.70 3.80 -2.68
C ASP A 77 -8.36 4.22 -4.11
N ALA A 78 -7.09 4.12 -4.51
CA ALA A 78 -6.68 4.41 -5.88
C ALA A 78 -7.27 3.40 -6.86
N TYR A 79 -7.20 2.09 -6.54
CA TYR A 79 -7.86 1.05 -7.32
C TYR A 79 -9.36 1.28 -7.42
N HIS A 80 -10.04 1.62 -6.32
CA HIS A 80 -11.48 1.89 -6.36
C HIS A 80 -11.82 3.02 -7.35
N ARG A 81 -11.03 4.11 -7.37
CA ARG A 81 -11.21 5.20 -8.34
C ARG A 81 -10.94 4.77 -9.78
N ILE A 82 -9.89 3.98 -10.01
CA ILE A 82 -9.54 3.46 -11.35
C ILE A 82 -10.65 2.55 -11.87
N LEU A 83 -11.07 1.57 -11.07
CA LEU A 83 -12.12 0.62 -11.46
C LEU A 83 -13.46 1.31 -11.68
N ALA A 84 -13.84 2.26 -10.81
CA ALA A 84 -15.05 3.06 -11.01
C ALA A 84 -15.02 3.87 -12.31
N LYS A 85 -13.85 4.42 -12.67
CA LYS A 85 -13.69 5.12 -13.95
C LYS A 85 -13.83 4.16 -15.14
N MET A 86 -13.18 3.00 -15.09
CA MET A 86 -13.31 1.96 -16.11
C MET A 86 -14.76 1.49 -16.27
N GLU A 87 -15.49 1.31 -15.16
CA GLU A 87 -16.90 0.87 -15.15
C GLU A 87 -17.83 1.92 -15.79
N ASN A 88 -17.53 3.20 -15.59
CA ASN A 88 -18.30 4.30 -16.20
C ASN A 88 -17.99 4.50 -17.69
N GLU A 89 -16.80 4.10 -18.14
CA GLU A 89 -16.33 4.29 -19.52
C GLU A 89 -16.63 3.08 -20.42
N THR A 90 -16.83 1.89 -19.85
CA THR A 90 -17.13 0.69 -20.62
C THR A 90 -18.59 0.65 -21.08
N LEU A 91 -18.80 0.29 -22.35
CA LEU A 91 -20.12 0.00 -22.93
C LEU A 91 -20.49 -1.49 -22.85
N ASP A 92 -19.51 -2.35 -22.57
CA ASP A 92 -19.71 -3.79 -22.41
C ASP A 92 -20.28 -4.07 -21.01
N GLU A 93 -21.53 -4.51 -20.96
CA GLU A 93 -22.25 -4.81 -19.72
C GLU A 93 -21.64 -5.97 -18.92
N THR A 94 -20.99 -6.94 -19.58
CA THR A 94 -20.29 -8.02 -18.90
C THR A 94 -19.05 -7.49 -18.19
N LEU A 95 -18.23 -6.67 -18.86
CA LEU A 95 -17.08 -6.03 -18.23
C LEU A 95 -17.49 -5.08 -17.11
N LYS A 96 -18.62 -4.38 -17.28
CA LYS A 96 -19.18 -3.50 -16.26
C LYS A 96 -19.55 -4.27 -15.00
N HIS A 97 -20.21 -5.42 -15.16
CA HIS A 97 -20.54 -6.32 -14.06
C HIS A 97 -19.28 -6.82 -13.34
N ASP A 98 -18.28 -7.29 -14.07
CA ASP A 98 -17.02 -7.78 -13.48
C ASP A 98 -16.28 -6.68 -12.71
N LEU A 99 -16.21 -5.47 -13.28
CA LEU A 99 -15.62 -4.30 -12.61
C LEU A 99 -16.36 -3.96 -11.32
N HIS A 100 -17.69 -4.05 -11.36
CA HIS A 100 -18.54 -3.83 -10.19
C HIS A 100 -18.27 -4.85 -9.08
N GLU A 101 -18.26 -6.14 -9.40
CA GLU A 101 -18.00 -7.21 -8.44
C GLU A 101 -16.63 -7.08 -7.76
N VAL A 102 -15.58 -6.84 -8.57
CA VAL A 102 -14.22 -6.66 -8.04
C VAL A 102 -14.17 -5.43 -7.14
N LYS A 103 -14.76 -4.31 -7.55
CA LYS A 103 -14.81 -3.07 -6.78
C LYS A 103 -15.52 -3.27 -5.43
N GLU A 104 -16.66 -3.96 -5.42
CA GLU A 104 -17.42 -4.24 -4.19
C GLU A 104 -16.59 -5.06 -3.20
N GLN A 105 -15.87 -6.08 -3.69
CA GLN A 105 -15.06 -6.94 -2.83
C GLN A 105 -13.81 -6.25 -2.30
N MET A 106 -13.22 -5.36 -3.09
CA MET A 106 -12.16 -4.48 -2.59
C MET A 106 -12.65 -3.55 -1.48
N SER A 107 -13.88 -3.04 -1.58
CA SER A 107 -14.49 -2.25 -0.50
C SER A 107 -14.69 -3.07 0.77
N LYS A 108 -15.22 -4.30 0.66
CA LYS A 108 -15.36 -5.23 1.80
C LYS A 108 -14.03 -5.55 2.45
N LEU A 109 -12.99 -5.81 1.65
CA LEU A 109 -11.63 -6.04 2.14
C LEU A 109 -11.10 -4.83 2.92
N LYS A 110 -11.32 -3.63 2.37
CA LYS A 110 -10.93 -2.37 3.01
C LYS A 110 -11.63 -2.20 4.36
N GLU A 111 -12.94 -2.33 4.40
CA GLU A 111 -13.75 -2.17 5.62
C GLU A 111 -13.36 -3.19 6.71
N HIS A 112 -13.08 -4.43 6.33
CA HIS A 112 -12.77 -5.49 7.27
C HIS A 112 -11.35 -5.39 7.86
N TYR A 113 -10.34 -5.11 7.03
CA TYR A 113 -8.93 -5.18 7.46
C TYR A 113 -8.29 -3.82 7.73
N PHE A 114 -8.84 -2.74 7.16
CA PHE A 114 -8.25 -1.41 7.22
C PHE A 114 -9.24 -0.45 7.89
N SER A 115 -9.15 -0.41 9.23
CA SER A 115 -10.06 0.40 10.07
C SER A 115 -10.17 1.86 9.61
N GLY A 116 -11.31 2.49 9.90
CA GLY A 116 -11.58 3.90 9.58
C GLY A 116 -10.49 4.88 10.04
N LYS A 117 -9.72 4.53 11.07
CA LYS A 117 -8.56 5.32 11.55
C LYS A 117 -7.52 5.57 10.45
N HIS A 118 -7.30 4.63 9.54
CA HIS A 118 -6.38 4.84 8.41
C HIS A 118 -6.98 5.77 7.34
N ALA A 119 -8.31 5.76 7.17
CA ALA A 119 -9.01 6.70 6.31
C ALA A 119 -8.93 8.13 6.87
N ASP A 120 -9.04 8.30 8.19
CA ASP A 120 -8.87 9.60 8.86
C ASP A 120 -7.44 10.14 8.66
N ILE A 121 -6.42 9.29 8.79
CA ILE A 121 -5.02 9.69 8.54
C ILE A 121 -4.83 10.15 7.09
N LYS A 122 -5.37 9.43 6.10
CA LYS A 122 -5.31 9.85 4.70
C LYS A 122 -5.96 11.23 4.49
N LYS A 123 -7.11 11.49 5.13
CA LYS A 123 -7.78 12.79 5.09
C LYS A 123 -6.86 13.88 5.63
N TYR A 124 -6.27 13.68 6.82
CA TYR A 124 -5.35 14.66 7.41
C TYR A 124 -4.13 14.92 6.54
N VAL A 125 -3.52 13.88 5.94
CA VAL A 125 -2.40 14.05 5.01
C VAL A 125 -2.82 14.90 3.79
N THR A 126 -4.01 14.66 3.25
CA THR A 126 -4.52 15.42 2.10
C THR A 126 -4.75 16.88 2.46
N GLU A 127 -5.31 17.16 3.64
CA GLU A 127 -5.51 18.53 4.15
C GLU A 127 -4.18 19.25 4.36
N LEU A 128 -3.18 18.56 4.92
CA LEU A 128 -1.83 19.10 5.11
C LEU A 128 -1.14 19.43 3.79
N LEU A 129 -1.22 18.53 2.80
CA LEU A 129 -0.64 18.76 1.46
C LEU A 129 -1.35 19.88 0.68
N ALA A 130 -2.57 20.24 1.06
CA ALA A 130 -3.35 21.32 0.47
C ALA A 130 -3.13 22.69 1.16
N LEU A 131 -2.25 22.77 2.18
CA LEU A 131 -1.96 24.02 2.87
C LEU A 131 -1.36 25.06 1.92
N LYS A 132 -1.88 26.28 2.00
CA LYS A 132 -1.32 27.43 1.29
C LYS A 132 -0.16 28.00 2.09
N GLU A 133 1.02 27.43 1.94
CA GLU A 133 2.22 27.81 2.71
C GLU A 133 2.63 29.28 2.55
N ASN A 134 2.24 29.90 1.42
CA ASN A 134 2.47 31.31 1.13
C ASN A 134 1.39 32.25 1.70
N ASP A 135 0.31 31.71 2.30
CA ASP A 135 -0.74 32.52 2.94
C ASP A 135 -0.23 33.04 4.30
N PRO A 136 -0.14 34.38 4.51
CA PRO A 136 0.33 34.95 5.77
C PRO A 136 -0.46 34.49 7.01
N ARG A 137 -1.75 34.14 6.84
CA ARG A 137 -2.58 33.61 7.92
C ARG A 137 -2.17 32.18 8.30
N VAL A 138 -1.84 31.36 7.31
CA VAL A 138 -1.33 29.99 7.53
C VAL A 138 0.02 30.04 8.22
N GLN A 139 0.92 30.90 7.76
CA GLN A 139 2.24 31.11 8.38
C GLN A 139 2.11 31.54 9.84
N SER A 140 1.24 32.52 10.12
CA SER A 140 1.01 33.02 11.49
C SER A 140 0.48 31.91 12.43
N LYS A 141 -0.44 31.07 11.94
CA LYS A 141 -0.94 29.91 12.70
C LYS A 141 0.15 28.86 12.93
N ALA A 142 0.95 28.56 11.91
CA ALA A 142 2.05 27.61 12.03
C ALA A 142 3.05 28.03 13.12
N ILE A 143 3.41 29.32 13.18
CA ILE A 143 4.28 29.86 14.23
C ILE A 143 3.61 29.78 15.61
N PHE A 144 2.32 30.11 15.71
CA PHE A 144 1.55 30.02 16.96
C PHE A 144 1.55 28.59 17.56
N GLU A 145 1.43 27.57 16.70
CA GLU A 145 1.34 26.17 17.13
C GLU A 145 2.72 25.48 17.29
N LEU A 146 3.78 26.07 16.75
CA LEU A 146 5.09 25.45 16.56
C LEU A 146 5.68 24.85 17.85
N LYS A 147 5.63 25.58 18.97
CA LYS A 147 6.18 25.09 20.25
C LYS A 147 5.50 23.80 20.69
N THR A 148 4.18 23.71 20.53
CA THR A 148 3.40 22.53 20.90
C THR A 148 3.73 21.35 19.99
N ILE A 149 3.82 21.60 18.68
CA ILE A 149 4.19 20.58 17.69
C ILE A 149 5.60 20.04 17.95
N TYR A 150 6.58 20.92 18.18
CA TYR A 150 7.96 20.54 18.50
C TYR A 150 8.03 19.62 19.72
N ASN A 151 7.37 20.00 20.81
CA ASN A 151 7.36 19.20 22.04
C ASN A 151 6.69 17.83 21.83
N LYS A 152 5.58 17.78 21.09
CA LYS A 152 4.92 16.51 20.75
C LYS A 152 5.84 15.61 19.93
N ALA A 153 6.52 16.16 18.93
CA ALA A 153 7.45 15.40 18.09
C ALA A 153 8.65 14.85 18.88
N ALA A 154 9.26 15.67 19.73
CA ALA A 154 10.37 15.26 20.57
C ALA A 154 9.99 14.12 21.54
N ASN A 155 8.79 14.21 22.15
CA ASN A 155 8.27 13.18 23.04
C ASN A 155 7.96 11.86 22.32
N LEU A 156 7.44 11.91 21.10
CA LEU A 156 7.21 10.69 20.31
C LEU A 156 8.53 9.97 19.99
N GLY A 157 9.58 10.73 19.62
CA GLY A 157 10.91 10.17 19.37
C GLY A 157 11.52 9.49 20.60
N SER A 158 11.41 10.12 21.78
CA SER A 158 11.98 9.57 23.02
C SER A 158 11.20 8.35 23.53
N GLN A 159 9.87 8.33 23.39
CA GLN A 159 9.04 7.19 23.75
C GLN A 159 9.32 5.96 22.87
N SER A 160 9.57 6.16 21.58
CA SER A 160 9.96 5.08 20.67
C SER A 160 11.28 4.41 21.12
N ALA A 161 12.28 5.20 21.49
CA ALA A 161 13.56 4.71 21.99
C ALA A 161 13.44 3.93 23.32
N GLU A 162 12.65 4.43 24.27
CA GLU A 162 12.45 3.76 25.56
C GLU A 162 11.64 2.46 25.42
N ASN A 163 10.61 2.45 24.59
CA ASN A 163 9.84 1.25 24.29
C ASN A 163 10.72 0.17 23.62
N HIS A 164 11.64 0.59 22.74
CA HIS A 164 12.60 -0.32 22.14
C HIS A 164 13.60 -0.89 23.16
N ARG A 165 14.08 -0.07 24.10
CA ARG A 165 14.96 -0.50 25.20
C ARG A 165 14.28 -1.53 26.12
N ARG A 166 13.04 -1.26 26.55
CA ARG A 166 12.25 -2.17 27.39
C ARG A 166 11.99 -3.51 26.71
N ARG A 167 11.70 -3.50 25.41
CA ARG A 167 11.48 -4.72 24.62
C ARG A 167 12.75 -5.59 24.52
N ARG A 168 13.94 -4.98 24.48
CA ARG A 168 15.23 -5.71 24.51
C ARG A 168 15.51 -6.32 25.89
N GLN A 169 15.22 -5.60 26.97
CA GLN A 169 15.38 -6.10 28.34
C GLN A 169 14.44 -7.27 28.65
N ALA A 170 13.19 -7.23 28.19
CA ALA A 170 12.23 -8.33 28.35
C ALA A 170 12.59 -9.60 27.56
N LYS A 171 13.38 -9.48 26.48
CA LYS A 171 13.93 -10.64 25.75
C LYS A 171 15.18 -11.22 26.44
N GLY A 172 16.01 -10.38 27.06
CA GLY A 172 17.18 -10.82 27.82
C GLY A 172 16.81 -11.61 29.08
N SER A 173 15.78 -11.19 29.80
CA SER A 173 15.32 -11.87 31.03
C SER A 173 14.69 -13.25 30.80
N LYS A 174 14.16 -13.52 29.59
CA LYS A 174 13.71 -14.87 29.20
C LYS A 174 14.86 -15.83 28.91
N LYS A 175 16.03 -15.33 28.48
CA LYS A 175 17.20 -16.17 28.18
C LYS A 175 17.99 -16.57 29.44
N GLN A 176 17.84 -15.84 30.54
CA GLN A 176 18.43 -16.16 31.84
C GLN A 176 17.55 -17.06 32.73
N ARG A 177 16.32 -17.38 32.30
CA ARG A 177 15.37 -18.26 33.01
C ARG A 177 15.19 -19.63 32.36
N SER A 178 16.07 -19.98 31.41
CA SER A 178 16.15 -21.30 30.78
C SER A 178 17.44 -22.00 31.20
#